data_AF-A0A2P5L514-F1
#
_entry.id   AF-A0A2P5L514-F1
#
_cell.length_a   1.000
_cell.length_b   1.000
_cell.length_c   1.000
_cell.angle_alpha   90.00
_cell.angle_beta   90.00
_cell.angle_gamma   90.00
#
_symmetry.space_group_name_H-M   'P 1'
#
loop_
_entity.id
_entity.type
_entity.pdbx_description
1 polymer ?
#
loop_
_entity_poly.entity_id
_entity_poly.type
_entity_poly.pdbx_seq_one_letter_code
_entity_poly.pdbx_strand_id
1 'polypeptide(L)'
;FEINPKGKNQHEIMQVNPAKNPGHSGTQTADDFLQTGAVPEADTPSTAGSIAPATQAATTGTVIDLMVAYTAKAKNNASGQAGIEAKITNAVAMANQAYLNSHVDMQLNLVKMVEVNYAESGNMSQSLTDLTGTKDGKMDEIHNLRNQYGADQVSLITADTNYCGIAYMMSSGFTSAAFAPYAFSVVHDDSVYACLSGQTLAHELGHNQGNNHNVEDSGGSSGAYSYSFAHRLCQTNGFRTIMSYACTGGTRISYFSNPNVTLTSGYTTGTSTANNTQSMNNTKALVASFRPTATTTVAVAPKAPGNLAASALSSSQINLAWTDNSTDETGFRLERSTNGVNWVEFAVTAGNVTSFSDTGLAASTTFQYRARSYNGNGNSGYSNVVSAATTTQVVCNSATPTLNMTPGSLLVKGGATVSLSASFTNNDTSACSSTNFTLTNSDGSTIGSYGLSPSGSASASWTFTAPTSDGTFTKIMTLSGANHSNVTASAAITVDATAPTAPALTARMLRRYQVTLNWTASSDTGSGIDHYEVSRNGTVLGNTSSLSFVDKLRNRGSYTYTVKAFDKAGNSAGASKTFSF
;
A
#
# COMPACT_ATOMS: atom_id res chain seq x y z
N PHE A 1 -12.34 3.22 34.07
CA PHE A 1 -12.61 3.72 32.72
C PHE A 1 -12.76 2.50 31.82
N GLU A 2 -13.71 2.50 30.88
CA GLU A 2 -13.87 1.46 29.88
C GLU A 2 -13.25 1.98 28.57
N ILE A 3 -12.58 1.09 27.85
CA ILE A 3 -12.01 1.39 26.54
C ILE A 3 -12.98 0.79 25.52
N ASN A 4 -13.80 1.63 24.91
CA ASN A 4 -14.74 1.18 23.89
C ASN A 4 -14.16 1.44 22.49
N PRO A 5 -14.15 0.42 21.61
CA PRO A 5 -13.76 0.61 20.22
C PRO A 5 -14.86 1.40 19.51
N LYS A 6 -14.51 2.57 18.96
CA LYS A 6 -15.47 3.44 18.25
C LYS A 6 -15.41 3.34 16.73
N GLY A 7 -14.68 2.34 16.22
CA GLY A 7 -14.28 2.26 14.81
C GLY A 7 -13.23 3.33 14.44
N LYS A 8 -12.63 3.19 13.25
CA LYS A 8 -11.56 4.07 12.73
C LYS A 8 -10.33 4.23 13.65
N ASN A 9 -9.91 3.15 14.33
CA ASN A 9 -8.77 3.15 15.27
C ASN A 9 -8.92 4.14 16.44
N GLN A 10 -10.12 4.61 16.72
CA GLN A 10 -10.40 5.45 17.88
C GLN A 10 -10.92 4.60 19.02
N HIS A 11 -10.35 4.85 20.20
CA HIS A 11 -10.79 4.28 21.46
C HIS A 11 -11.37 5.42 22.27
N GLU A 12 -12.61 5.29 22.70
CA GLU A 12 -13.14 6.23 23.68
C GLU A 12 -12.85 5.71 25.08
N ILE A 13 -12.25 6.58 25.89
CA ILE A 13 -12.03 6.34 27.31
C ILE A 13 -13.26 6.89 28.02
N MET A 14 -14.22 6.01 28.29
CA MET A 14 -15.40 6.38 29.07
C MET A 14 -15.13 6.18 30.55
N GLN A 15 -15.45 7.19 31.37
CA GLN A 15 -15.49 6.99 32.81
C GLN A 15 -16.61 5.99 33.11
N VAL A 16 -16.26 4.83 33.68
CA VAL A 16 -17.25 3.83 34.07
C VAL A 16 -18.17 4.50 35.07
N ASN A 17 -19.46 4.59 34.75
CA ASN A 17 -20.43 5.14 35.67
C ASN A 17 -20.66 4.13 36.80
N PRO A 18 -20.25 4.41 38.06
CA PRO A 18 -20.42 3.47 39.16
C PRO A 18 -21.90 3.14 39.44
N ALA A 19 -22.83 4.03 39.06
CA ALA A 19 -24.27 3.82 39.20
C ALA A 19 -24.87 2.84 38.17
N LYS A 20 -24.12 2.48 37.13
CA LYS A 20 -24.49 1.43 36.16
C LYS A 20 -23.95 0.04 36.53
N ASN A 21 -23.33 -0.07 37.70
CA ASN A 21 -22.91 -1.34 38.27
C ASN A 21 -23.94 -1.68 39.37
N PRO A 22 -24.98 -2.49 39.09
CA PRO A 22 -25.96 -2.83 40.11
C PRO A 22 -25.21 -3.39 41.33
N GLY A 23 -25.59 -2.92 42.52
CA GLY A 23 -25.09 -3.56 43.74
C GLY A 23 -25.45 -5.05 43.69
N HIS A 24 -24.68 -5.90 44.38
CA HIS A 24 -25.14 -7.25 44.72
C HIS A 24 -26.29 -7.13 45.75
N SER A 25 -27.41 -6.52 45.36
CA SER A 25 -28.51 -6.13 46.25
C SER A 25 -29.52 -7.26 46.47
N GLY A 26 -29.15 -8.51 46.15
CA GLY A 26 -29.88 -9.66 46.62
C GLY A 26 -29.29 -10.11 47.95
N THR A 27 -30.12 -10.23 48.98
CA THR A 27 -29.77 -10.90 50.23
C THR A 27 -29.47 -12.36 49.88
N GLN A 28 -28.20 -12.67 49.62
CA GLN A 28 -27.78 -14.05 49.43
C GLN A 28 -27.49 -14.67 50.80
N THR A 29 -27.86 -15.92 50.94
CA THR A 29 -27.52 -16.74 52.10
C THR A 29 -26.29 -17.57 51.78
N ALA A 30 -25.59 -18.09 52.79
CA ALA A 30 -24.46 -18.98 52.55
C ALA A 30 -24.84 -20.20 51.68
N ASP A 31 -26.12 -20.62 51.71
CA ASP A 31 -26.65 -21.75 50.93
C ASP A 31 -26.68 -21.49 49.41
N ASP A 32 -26.72 -20.23 48.96
CA ASP A 32 -26.65 -19.90 47.53
C ASP A 32 -25.25 -20.11 46.93
N PHE A 33 -24.24 -20.25 47.82
CA PHE A 33 -22.82 -20.40 47.49
C PHE A 33 -22.23 -21.74 47.97
N LEU A 34 -22.99 -22.47 48.79
CA LEU A 34 -22.62 -23.77 49.32
C LEU A 34 -23.29 -24.87 48.49
N GLN A 35 -22.51 -25.87 48.17
CA GLN A 35 -22.91 -27.03 47.39
C GLN A 35 -24.03 -27.80 48.12
N THR A 36 -25.26 -27.74 47.60
CA THR A 36 -26.30 -28.72 47.92
C THR A 36 -26.84 -29.38 46.65
N GLY A 37 -26.30 -30.55 46.33
CA GLY A 37 -26.93 -31.49 45.40
C GLY A 37 -26.14 -31.79 44.13
N ALA A 38 -25.94 -33.09 43.90
CA ALA A 38 -25.26 -33.75 42.78
C ALA A 38 -23.77 -33.42 42.59
N VAL A 39 -22.94 -34.42 42.88
CA VAL A 39 -21.55 -34.47 42.42
C VAL A 39 -21.59 -34.57 40.88
N PRO A 40 -21.04 -33.61 40.11
CA PRO A 40 -20.81 -33.82 38.69
C PRO A 40 -19.96 -35.07 38.50
N GLU A 41 -20.26 -35.88 37.49
CA GLU A 41 -19.41 -37.03 37.15
C GLU A 41 -17.97 -36.55 36.96
N ALA A 42 -17.02 -37.31 37.50
CA ALA A 42 -15.64 -36.90 37.64
C ALA A 42 -15.02 -36.45 36.29
N ASP A 43 -14.71 -35.15 36.21
CA ASP A 43 -13.73 -34.63 35.26
C ASP A 43 -12.35 -35.07 35.78
N THR A 44 -11.96 -36.29 35.42
CA THR A 44 -10.80 -36.98 36.01
C THR A 44 -9.50 -36.23 35.71
N PRO A 45 -8.74 -35.80 36.73
CA PRO A 45 -7.35 -35.42 36.53
C PRO A 45 -6.58 -36.62 35.98
N SER A 46 -5.82 -36.45 34.90
CA SER A 46 -4.89 -37.49 34.47
C SER A 46 -3.90 -37.78 35.61
N THR A 47 -3.71 -39.07 35.91
CA THR A 47 -2.93 -39.62 37.01
C THR A 47 -1.63 -38.86 37.32
N ALA A 48 -1.53 -38.37 38.55
CA ALA A 48 -0.32 -37.76 39.09
C ALA A 48 0.82 -38.78 39.16
N GLY A 49 1.82 -38.63 38.30
CA GLY A 49 3.18 -39.09 38.60
C GLY A 49 3.77 -38.16 39.66
N SER A 50 4.31 -38.73 40.74
CA SER A 50 4.97 -38.01 41.83
C SER A 50 5.97 -36.98 41.30
N ILE A 51 5.75 -35.69 41.59
CA ILE A 51 6.67 -34.62 41.20
C ILE A 51 7.49 -34.21 42.43
N ALA A 52 8.80 -34.38 42.33
CA ALA A 52 9.79 -33.90 43.30
C ALA A 52 9.80 -32.36 43.36
N PRO A 53 10.22 -31.74 44.48
CA PRO A 53 10.19 -30.29 44.64
C PRO A 53 11.16 -29.64 43.66
N ALA A 54 10.65 -28.79 42.76
CA ALA A 54 11.48 -28.02 41.85
C ALA A 54 12.24 -26.93 42.62
N THR A 55 13.55 -27.00 42.53
CA THR A 55 14.54 -26.04 43.06
C THR A 55 14.48 -24.69 42.33
N GLN A 56 14.65 -23.61 43.11
CA GLN A 56 14.67 -22.19 42.72
C GLN A 56 15.35 -21.86 41.37
N ALA A 57 14.71 -21.05 40.52
CA ALA A 57 14.88 -19.58 40.48
C ALA A 57 14.25 -18.93 39.22
N ALA A 58 13.19 -18.12 39.39
CA ALA A 58 12.87 -16.90 38.64
C ALA A 58 11.75 -16.14 39.38
N THR A 59 11.87 -14.82 39.51
CA THR A 59 11.12 -13.94 40.43
C THR A 59 9.72 -13.53 39.94
N THR A 60 8.87 -14.46 39.52
CA THR A 60 7.48 -14.18 39.09
C THR A 60 6.51 -15.17 39.74
N GLY A 61 5.42 -14.68 40.34
CA GLY A 61 4.45 -15.48 41.11
C GLY A 61 3.78 -16.64 40.36
N THR A 62 2.98 -17.44 41.08
CA THR A 62 2.33 -18.64 40.53
C THR A 62 1.37 -18.30 39.38
N VAL A 63 1.50 -18.98 38.24
CA VAL A 63 0.58 -18.81 37.10
C VAL A 63 -0.68 -19.64 37.33
N ILE A 64 -1.85 -19.02 37.11
CA ILE A 64 -3.15 -19.69 37.04
C ILE A 64 -3.66 -19.60 35.61
N ASP A 65 -3.85 -20.74 34.95
CA ASP A 65 -4.32 -20.79 33.58
C ASP A 65 -5.85 -20.59 33.52
N LEU A 66 -6.30 -19.60 32.77
CA LEU A 66 -7.70 -19.20 32.65
C LEU A 66 -8.20 -19.42 31.22
N MET A 67 -9.31 -20.12 31.08
CA MET A 67 -10.09 -20.11 29.84
C MET A 67 -11.34 -19.23 30.02
N VAL A 68 -11.66 -18.44 29.00
CA VAL A 68 -12.88 -17.62 29.01
C VAL A 68 -13.76 -17.99 27.83
N ALA A 69 -14.94 -18.54 28.13
CA ALA A 69 -16.01 -18.78 27.19
C ALA A 69 -16.89 -17.52 27.07
N TYR A 70 -17.58 -17.33 25.94
CA TYR A 70 -18.60 -16.29 25.80
C TYR A 70 -19.74 -16.73 24.88
N THR A 71 -20.95 -16.22 25.14
CA THR A 71 -22.13 -16.53 24.32
C THR A 71 -22.17 -15.67 23.06
N ALA A 72 -22.92 -16.11 22.04
CA ALA A 72 -23.18 -15.31 20.85
C ALA A 72 -23.85 -13.96 21.18
N LYS A 73 -24.70 -13.91 22.21
CA LYS A 73 -25.38 -12.69 22.64
C LYS A 73 -24.42 -11.70 23.31
N ALA A 74 -23.54 -12.17 24.21
CA ALA A 74 -22.47 -11.34 24.77
C ALA A 74 -21.53 -10.79 23.68
N LYS A 75 -21.13 -11.63 22.72
CA LYS A 75 -20.35 -11.21 21.55
C LYS A 75 -21.03 -10.08 20.76
N ASN A 76 -22.32 -10.24 20.46
CA ASN A 76 -23.06 -9.24 19.69
C ASN A 76 -23.20 -7.92 20.44
N ASN A 77 -23.41 -7.97 21.76
CA ASN A 77 -23.45 -6.78 22.62
C ASN A 77 -22.11 -6.05 22.67
N ALA A 78 -21.00 -6.77 22.53
CA ALA A 78 -19.65 -6.21 22.50
C ALA A 78 -19.19 -5.78 21.09
N SER A 79 -20.11 -5.59 20.13
CA SER A 79 -19.77 -5.20 18.74
C SER A 79 -18.99 -6.26 17.96
N GLY A 80 -19.24 -7.55 18.24
CA GLY A 80 -18.64 -8.68 17.53
C GLY A 80 -17.41 -9.26 18.24
N GLN A 81 -16.75 -10.22 17.59
CA GLN A 81 -15.69 -11.04 18.19
C GLN A 81 -14.52 -10.20 18.74
N ALA A 82 -13.99 -9.26 17.94
CA ALA A 82 -12.87 -8.42 18.38
C ALA A 82 -13.20 -7.57 19.61
N GLY A 83 -14.46 -7.15 19.77
CA GLY A 83 -14.86 -6.33 20.90
C GLY A 83 -15.06 -7.15 22.19
N ILE A 84 -15.65 -8.34 22.13
CA ILE A 84 -15.75 -9.21 23.32
C ILE A 84 -14.38 -9.69 23.79
N GLU A 85 -13.50 -10.07 22.86
CA GLU A 85 -12.14 -10.51 23.20
C GLU A 85 -11.30 -9.37 23.80
N ALA A 86 -11.48 -8.14 23.33
CA ALA A 86 -10.83 -6.95 23.93
C ALA A 86 -11.34 -6.68 25.35
N LYS A 87 -12.65 -6.82 25.59
CA LYS A 87 -13.24 -6.66 26.94
C LYS A 87 -12.72 -7.72 27.91
N ILE A 88 -12.66 -8.99 27.48
CA ILE A 88 -12.10 -10.09 28.26
C ILE A 88 -10.62 -9.84 28.58
N THR A 89 -9.81 -9.49 27.57
CA THR A 89 -8.38 -9.21 27.74
C THR A 89 -8.15 -8.09 28.75
N ASN A 90 -8.94 -7.01 28.66
CA ASN A 90 -8.87 -5.90 29.61
C ASN A 90 -9.27 -6.34 31.04
N ALA A 91 -10.32 -7.15 31.19
CA ALA A 91 -10.74 -7.66 32.49
C ALA A 91 -9.67 -8.56 33.15
N VAL A 92 -8.99 -9.40 32.37
CA VAL A 92 -7.87 -10.22 32.85
C VAL A 92 -6.68 -9.33 33.27
N ALA A 93 -6.35 -8.31 32.48
CA ALA A 93 -5.31 -7.35 32.83
C ALA A 93 -5.64 -6.59 34.12
N MET A 94 -6.90 -6.20 34.31
CA MET A 94 -7.39 -5.56 35.53
C MET A 94 -7.31 -6.48 36.76
N ALA A 95 -7.62 -7.76 36.61
CA ALA A 95 -7.46 -8.77 37.66
C ALA A 95 -5.99 -8.94 38.06
N ASN A 96 -5.08 -9.07 37.07
CA ASN A 96 -3.64 -9.15 37.31
C ASN A 96 -3.09 -7.89 37.98
N GLN A 97 -3.56 -6.70 37.58
CA GLN A 97 -3.20 -5.46 38.26
C GLN A 97 -3.70 -5.45 39.71
N ALA A 98 -4.88 -5.99 40.00
CA ALA A 98 -5.36 -6.11 41.36
C ALA A 98 -4.55 -7.09 42.22
N TYR A 99 -4.07 -8.20 41.64
CA TYR A 99 -3.13 -9.10 42.33
C TYR A 99 -1.84 -8.37 42.70
N LEU A 100 -1.24 -7.65 41.74
CA LEU A 100 -0.04 -6.85 41.99
C LEU A 100 -0.26 -5.78 43.08
N ASN A 101 -1.33 -5.00 42.96
CA ASN A 101 -1.70 -3.95 43.92
C ASN A 101 -1.86 -4.50 45.35
N SER A 102 -2.36 -5.72 45.47
CA SER A 102 -2.64 -6.36 46.76
C SER A 102 -1.51 -7.24 47.26
N HIS A 103 -0.39 -7.38 46.54
CA HIS A 103 0.69 -8.32 46.84
C HIS A 103 0.25 -9.79 46.86
N VAL A 104 -0.69 -10.14 45.98
CA VAL A 104 -1.03 -11.55 45.71
C VAL A 104 0.03 -12.10 44.76
N ASP A 105 0.69 -13.18 45.16
CA ASP A 105 1.81 -13.79 44.47
C ASP A 105 1.34 -14.78 43.39
N MET A 106 0.48 -14.30 42.50
CA MET A 106 -0.08 -15.05 41.38
C MET A 106 -0.40 -14.15 40.18
N GLN A 107 -0.51 -14.77 39.02
CA GLN A 107 -0.96 -14.12 37.78
C GLN A 107 -1.87 -15.04 36.98
N LEU A 108 -2.90 -14.47 36.36
CA LEU A 108 -3.73 -15.16 35.38
C LEU A 108 -3.05 -15.16 34.02
N ASN A 109 -3.02 -16.32 33.40
CA ASN A 109 -2.63 -16.52 32.01
C ASN A 109 -3.87 -16.93 31.20
N LEU A 110 -4.27 -16.11 30.23
CA LEU A 110 -5.44 -16.41 29.40
C LEU A 110 -5.03 -17.44 28.33
N VAL A 111 -5.38 -18.71 28.53
CA VAL A 111 -4.96 -19.82 27.64
C VAL A 111 -5.90 -20.03 26.47
N LYS A 112 -7.17 -19.63 26.60
CA LYS A 112 -8.16 -19.76 25.52
C LYS A 112 -9.33 -18.79 25.70
N MET A 113 -9.75 -18.19 24.59
CA MET A 113 -11.08 -17.59 24.43
C MET A 113 -11.89 -18.42 23.44
N VAL A 114 -13.16 -18.64 23.73
CA VAL A 114 -14.02 -19.47 22.87
C VAL A 114 -15.48 -19.01 22.89
N GLU A 115 -16.08 -18.92 21.71
CA GLU A 115 -17.53 -18.78 21.59
C GLU A 115 -18.21 -20.13 21.83
N VAL A 116 -19.17 -20.18 22.75
CA VAL A 116 -19.98 -21.38 22.99
C VAL A 116 -21.30 -21.30 22.26
N ASN A 117 -21.77 -22.43 21.75
CA ASN A 117 -23.11 -22.56 21.18
C ASN A 117 -24.13 -22.75 22.32
N TYR A 118 -24.30 -21.71 23.14
CA TYR A 118 -25.19 -21.72 24.29
C TYR A 118 -26.31 -20.69 24.14
N ALA A 119 -27.55 -21.17 24.29
CA ALA A 119 -28.72 -20.31 24.39
C ALA A 119 -28.91 -19.89 25.85
N GLU A 120 -28.69 -18.61 26.12
CA GLU A 120 -28.86 -18.00 27.45
C GLU A 120 -30.23 -18.26 28.05
N SER A 121 -30.25 -18.70 29.31
CA SER A 121 -31.46 -19.04 30.05
C SER A 121 -32.19 -17.82 30.65
N GLY A 122 -31.53 -16.65 30.67
CA GLY A 122 -31.95 -15.47 31.43
C GLY A 122 -31.53 -15.51 32.91
N ASN A 123 -30.89 -16.60 33.37
CA ASN A 123 -30.53 -16.82 34.76
C ASN A 123 -29.10 -17.38 34.88
N MET A 124 -28.20 -16.58 35.46
CA MET A 124 -26.79 -16.94 35.63
C MET A 124 -26.53 -18.16 36.51
N SER A 125 -27.39 -18.46 37.50
CA SER A 125 -27.25 -19.68 38.32
C SER A 125 -27.50 -20.93 37.49
N GLN A 126 -28.47 -20.87 36.56
CA GLN A 126 -28.68 -21.93 35.59
C GLN A 126 -27.52 -22.00 34.60
N SER A 127 -27.02 -20.85 34.11
CA SER A 127 -25.87 -20.81 33.20
C SER A 127 -24.59 -21.35 33.86
N LEU A 128 -24.39 -21.14 35.16
CA LEU A 128 -23.28 -21.72 35.93
C LEU A 128 -23.42 -23.24 36.07
N THR A 129 -24.65 -23.71 36.32
CA THR A 129 -24.97 -25.14 36.39
C THR A 129 -24.72 -25.82 35.04
N ASP A 130 -25.24 -25.23 33.96
CA ASP A 130 -25.06 -25.70 32.58
C ASP A 130 -23.57 -25.68 32.16
N LEU A 131 -22.79 -24.67 32.58
CA LEU A 131 -21.35 -24.59 32.29
C LEU A 131 -20.53 -25.67 32.99
N THR A 132 -21.02 -26.17 34.12
CA THR A 132 -20.33 -27.13 34.98
C THR A 132 -20.75 -28.58 34.66
N GLY A 133 -21.87 -28.76 33.97
CA GLY A 133 -22.36 -30.04 33.49
C GLY A 133 -21.46 -30.60 32.39
N THR A 134 -21.12 -31.89 32.49
CA THR A 134 -20.17 -32.53 31.56
C THR A 134 -20.83 -33.36 30.45
N LYS A 135 -22.15 -33.62 30.57
CA LYS A 135 -22.91 -34.54 29.71
C LYS A 135 -24.39 -34.16 29.61
N ASP A 136 -24.73 -32.89 29.79
CA ASP A 136 -26.13 -32.43 29.76
C ASP A 136 -26.54 -31.87 28.39
N GLY A 137 -25.64 -31.93 27.41
CA GLY A 137 -25.84 -31.42 26.06
C GLY A 137 -25.63 -29.91 25.95
N LYS A 138 -25.16 -29.24 27.00
CA LYS A 138 -24.96 -27.80 27.05
C LYS A 138 -23.51 -27.50 27.37
N MET A 139 -22.81 -26.82 26.46
CA MET A 139 -21.41 -26.42 26.66
C MET A 139 -20.46 -27.56 27.05
N ASP A 140 -20.83 -28.84 26.86
CA ASP A 140 -20.02 -30.01 27.20
C ASP A 140 -18.61 -29.92 26.58
N GLU A 141 -18.48 -29.25 25.42
CA GLU A 141 -17.21 -28.99 24.74
C GLU A 141 -16.20 -28.22 25.60
N ILE A 142 -16.67 -27.43 26.57
CA ILE A 142 -15.83 -26.62 27.46
C ILE A 142 -14.93 -27.50 28.33
N HIS A 143 -15.37 -28.67 28.76
CA HIS A 143 -14.54 -29.57 29.57
C HIS A 143 -13.37 -30.15 28.75
N ASN A 144 -13.62 -30.52 27.50
CA ASN A 144 -12.57 -30.98 26.60
C ASN A 144 -11.56 -29.87 26.29
N LEU A 145 -12.04 -28.65 26.02
CA LEU A 145 -11.18 -27.48 25.80
C LEU A 145 -10.39 -27.12 27.07
N ARG A 146 -11.03 -27.15 28.24
CA ARG A 146 -10.38 -26.91 29.53
C ARG A 146 -9.21 -27.88 29.75
N ASN A 147 -9.44 -29.16 29.45
CA ASN A 147 -8.40 -30.20 29.52
C ASN A 147 -7.31 -30.01 28.45
N GLN A 148 -7.69 -29.64 27.22
CA GLN A 148 -6.77 -29.43 26.11
C GLN A 148 -5.80 -28.25 26.34
N TYR A 149 -6.33 -27.13 26.85
CA TYR A 149 -5.56 -25.90 27.06
C TYR A 149 -5.02 -25.78 28.49
N GLY A 150 -5.26 -26.77 29.35
CA GLY A 150 -4.74 -26.80 30.71
C GLY A 150 -5.34 -25.74 31.62
N ALA A 151 -6.59 -25.32 31.41
CA ALA A 151 -7.18 -24.21 32.15
C ALA A 151 -7.60 -24.63 33.58
N ASP A 152 -6.94 -24.04 34.58
CA ASP A 152 -7.24 -24.19 36.00
C ASP A 152 -8.62 -23.65 36.35
N GLN A 153 -8.99 -22.50 35.78
CA GLN A 153 -10.29 -21.86 35.98
C GLN A 153 -10.97 -21.58 34.65
N VAL A 154 -12.30 -21.58 34.64
CA VAL A 154 -13.10 -21.22 33.46
C VAL A 154 -14.15 -20.19 33.80
N SER A 155 -14.24 -19.13 33.02
CA SER A 155 -15.34 -18.15 33.16
C SER A 155 -16.17 -18.09 31.88
N LEU A 156 -17.50 -18.02 32.01
CA LEU A 156 -18.41 -17.74 30.90
C LEU A 156 -18.86 -16.28 30.94
N ILE A 157 -18.78 -15.58 29.81
CA ILE A 157 -19.38 -14.25 29.64
C ILE A 157 -20.74 -14.37 28.97
N THR A 158 -21.79 -13.87 29.63
CA THR A 158 -23.18 -13.92 29.15
C THR A 158 -23.84 -12.53 29.20
N ALA A 159 -25.05 -12.44 28.66
CA ALA A 159 -25.97 -11.32 28.85
C ALA A 159 -27.22 -11.73 29.68
N ASP A 160 -27.09 -12.71 30.59
CA ASP A 160 -28.10 -13.05 31.60
C ASP A 160 -28.12 -11.99 32.71
N THR A 161 -29.28 -11.56 33.19
CA THR A 161 -29.40 -10.24 33.85
C THR A 161 -29.67 -10.26 35.35
N ASN A 162 -29.60 -11.41 36.03
CA ASN A 162 -29.92 -11.50 37.46
C ASN A 162 -28.77 -11.08 38.39
N TYR A 163 -27.51 -11.16 37.95
CA TYR A 163 -26.33 -10.70 38.71
C TYR A 163 -25.31 -10.04 37.78
N CYS A 164 -24.28 -9.42 38.36
CA CYS A 164 -23.09 -9.08 37.59
C CYS A 164 -22.18 -10.31 37.40
N GLY A 165 -22.19 -11.24 38.35
CA GLY A 165 -21.38 -12.44 38.36
C GLY A 165 -21.89 -13.46 39.37
N ILE A 166 -21.53 -14.72 39.15
CA ILE A 166 -21.72 -15.82 40.09
C ILE A 166 -20.60 -16.85 39.90
N ALA A 167 -20.14 -17.45 40.99
CA ALA A 167 -19.13 -18.49 40.97
C ALA A 167 -19.31 -19.46 42.13
N TYR A 168 -18.80 -20.68 41.97
CA TYR A 168 -18.61 -21.55 43.13
C TYR A 168 -17.46 -21.02 43.99
N MET A 169 -17.61 -21.14 45.31
CA MET A 169 -16.60 -20.69 46.26
C MET A 169 -15.85 -21.88 46.87
N MET A 170 -14.51 -21.81 46.85
CA MET A 170 -13.69 -22.75 47.60
C MET A 170 -13.75 -22.38 49.10
N SER A 171 -14.34 -23.24 49.92
CA SER A 171 -14.52 -23.02 51.36
C SER A 171 -13.55 -23.86 52.20
N SER A 172 -13.44 -23.56 53.49
CA SER A 172 -12.52 -24.22 54.43
C SER A 172 -12.73 -25.74 54.55
N GLY A 173 -13.94 -26.23 54.31
CA GLY A 173 -14.26 -27.66 54.26
C GLY A 173 -13.96 -28.34 52.91
N PHE A 174 -13.61 -27.56 51.89
CA PHE A 174 -13.46 -28.03 50.51
C PHE A 174 -12.21 -27.45 49.80
N THR A 175 -11.23 -26.99 50.58
CA THR A 175 -9.94 -26.49 50.08
C THR A 175 -9.04 -27.67 49.69
N SER A 176 -9.32 -28.29 48.55
CA SER A 176 -8.59 -29.44 48.02
C SER A 176 -8.72 -29.56 46.50
N ALA A 177 -7.99 -30.50 45.89
CA ALA A 177 -8.07 -30.77 44.46
C ALA A 177 -9.47 -31.22 44.02
N ALA A 178 -10.31 -31.69 44.96
CA ALA A 178 -11.71 -32.01 44.69
C ALA A 178 -12.56 -30.79 44.30
N PHE A 179 -12.08 -29.56 44.53
CA PHE A 179 -12.74 -28.35 44.03
C PHE A 179 -12.55 -28.14 42.52
N ALA A 180 -11.57 -28.78 41.88
CA ALA A 180 -11.25 -28.52 40.47
C ALA A 180 -12.46 -28.59 39.50
N PRO A 181 -13.39 -29.55 39.63
CA PRO A 181 -14.60 -29.60 38.79
C PRO A 181 -15.57 -28.41 39.00
N TYR A 182 -15.40 -27.63 40.06
CA TYR A 182 -16.24 -26.47 40.40
C TYR A 182 -15.54 -25.13 40.17
N ALA A 183 -14.30 -25.10 39.65
CA ALA A 183 -13.57 -23.86 39.39
C ALA A 183 -14.10 -23.13 38.12
N PHE A 184 -15.39 -22.80 38.18
CA PHE A 184 -16.18 -22.15 37.15
C PHE A 184 -16.81 -20.87 37.70
N SER A 185 -16.97 -19.88 36.81
CA SER A 185 -17.70 -18.64 37.06
C SER A 185 -18.51 -18.20 35.84
N VAL A 186 -19.52 -17.37 36.07
CA VAL A 186 -20.28 -16.67 35.03
C VAL A 186 -20.25 -15.19 35.32
N VAL A 187 -20.01 -14.37 34.29
CA VAL A 187 -19.98 -12.90 34.38
C VAL A 187 -20.93 -12.34 33.33
N HIS A 188 -21.78 -11.41 33.75
CA HIS A 188 -22.65 -10.66 32.85
C HIS A 188 -21.85 -9.51 32.21
N ASP A 189 -22.01 -9.25 30.92
CA ASP A 189 -21.61 -7.97 30.34
C ASP A 189 -22.47 -7.65 29.13
N ASP A 190 -23.04 -6.44 29.09
CA ASP A 190 -23.80 -5.95 27.95
C ASP A 190 -23.61 -4.45 27.72
N SER A 191 -24.43 -3.86 26.85
CA SER A 191 -24.38 -2.42 26.53
C SER A 191 -24.97 -1.53 27.63
N VAL A 192 -25.64 -2.11 28.62
CA VAL A 192 -26.32 -1.45 29.74
C VAL A 192 -25.46 -1.53 31.01
N TYR A 193 -24.93 -2.72 31.29
CA TYR A 193 -24.17 -3.06 32.49
C TYR A 193 -22.75 -3.52 32.12
N ALA A 194 -21.76 -2.74 32.57
CA ALA A 194 -20.35 -2.98 32.26
C ALA A 194 -19.63 -3.75 33.37
N CYS A 195 -20.14 -4.93 33.75
CA CYS A 195 -19.62 -5.66 34.91
C CYS A 195 -18.18 -6.18 34.68
N LEU A 196 -17.76 -6.48 33.45
CA LEU A 196 -16.35 -6.83 33.17
C LEU A 196 -15.40 -5.70 33.53
N SER A 197 -15.75 -4.46 33.15
CA SER A 197 -15.00 -3.25 33.53
C SER A 197 -15.12 -2.90 35.02
N GLY A 198 -16.05 -3.56 35.74
CA GLY A 198 -16.37 -3.36 37.15
C GLY A 198 -15.59 -4.27 38.12
N GLN A 199 -14.52 -4.94 37.66
CA GLN A 199 -13.74 -5.94 38.41
C GLN A 199 -14.52 -7.23 38.73
N THR A 200 -15.61 -7.51 38.03
CA THR A 200 -16.43 -8.69 38.33
C THR A 200 -15.72 -9.99 38.00
N LEU A 201 -14.97 -10.06 36.88
CA LEU A 201 -14.15 -11.24 36.59
C LEU A 201 -13.19 -11.57 37.75
N ALA A 202 -12.48 -10.57 38.26
CA ALA A 202 -11.58 -10.75 39.41
C ALA A 202 -12.32 -11.17 40.68
N HIS A 203 -13.54 -10.66 40.90
CA HIS A 203 -14.40 -11.04 42.02
C HIS A 203 -14.78 -12.53 41.94
N GLU A 204 -15.31 -12.96 40.80
CA GLU A 204 -15.77 -14.34 40.63
C GLU A 204 -14.62 -15.35 40.69
N LEU A 205 -13.49 -15.04 40.05
CA LEU A 205 -12.29 -15.87 40.18
C LEU A 205 -11.77 -15.88 41.62
N GLY A 206 -11.96 -14.80 42.37
CA GLY A 206 -11.63 -14.71 43.80
C GLY A 206 -12.40 -15.72 44.66
N HIS A 207 -13.66 -16.02 44.33
CA HIS A 207 -14.44 -17.08 44.97
C HIS A 207 -13.85 -18.46 44.72
N ASN A 208 -13.58 -18.79 43.45
CA ASN A 208 -12.91 -20.02 43.08
C ASN A 208 -11.52 -20.16 43.73
N GLN A 209 -10.84 -19.04 44.03
CA GLN A 209 -9.53 -18.98 44.68
C GLN A 209 -9.62 -19.00 46.23
N GLY A 210 -10.81 -19.13 46.77
CA GLY A 210 -11.02 -19.38 48.20
C GLY A 210 -11.42 -18.18 49.03
N ASN A 211 -11.99 -17.14 48.43
CA ASN A 211 -12.40 -15.93 49.13
C ASN A 211 -13.91 -15.82 49.24
N ASN A 212 -14.37 -15.33 50.38
CA ASN A 212 -15.74 -14.91 50.59
C ASN A 212 -15.82 -13.37 50.56
N HIS A 213 -17.03 -12.85 50.64
CA HIS A 213 -17.29 -11.42 50.77
C HIS A 213 -16.77 -10.86 52.09
N ASN A 214 -17.11 -9.62 52.43
CA ASN A 214 -16.80 -9.10 53.75
C ASN A 214 -17.65 -9.81 54.82
N VAL A 215 -17.16 -9.84 56.06
CA VAL A 215 -17.76 -10.60 57.18
C VAL A 215 -19.24 -10.30 57.36
N GLU A 216 -19.64 -9.04 57.18
CA GLU A 216 -21.01 -8.58 57.37
C GLU A 216 -22.00 -9.18 56.37
N ASP A 217 -21.52 -9.61 55.20
CA ASP A 217 -22.34 -10.11 54.11
C ASP A 217 -22.09 -11.61 53.83
N SER A 218 -21.22 -12.28 54.61
CA SER A 218 -20.78 -13.65 54.34
C SER A 218 -21.70 -14.74 54.90
N GLY A 219 -22.79 -14.36 55.57
CA GLY A 219 -23.67 -15.30 56.27
C GLY A 219 -22.95 -16.14 57.36
N GLY A 220 -21.83 -15.65 57.89
CA GLY A 220 -21.01 -16.35 58.90
C GLY A 220 -20.09 -17.44 58.36
N SER A 221 -20.11 -17.73 57.04
CA SER A 221 -19.24 -18.72 56.42
C SER A 221 -17.91 -18.09 55.99
N SER A 222 -16.80 -18.75 56.27
CA SER A 222 -15.49 -18.32 55.76
C SER A 222 -15.26 -18.81 54.32
N GLY A 223 -14.31 -18.20 53.62
CA GLY A 223 -13.71 -18.82 52.43
C GLY A 223 -12.83 -20.02 52.83
N ALA A 224 -11.75 -20.25 52.09
CA ALA A 224 -10.77 -21.32 52.36
C ALA A 224 -10.17 -21.25 53.78
N TYR A 225 -10.05 -20.05 54.33
CA TYR A 225 -9.55 -19.80 55.67
C TYR A 225 -10.44 -18.82 56.44
N SER A 226 -10.31 -18.80 57.76
CA SER A 226 -11.06 -17.90 58.65
C SER A 226 -10.81 -16.41 58.42
N TYR A 227 -9.80 -16.05 57.62
CA TYR A 227 -9.44 -14.68 57.24
C TYR A 227 -9.68 -14.37 55.75
N SER A 228 -10.36 -15.25 55.02
CA SER A 228 -10.60 -15.12 53.58
C SER A 228 -11.71 -14.12 53.23
N PHE A 229 -11.83 -13.02 53.98
CA PHE A 229 -12.90 -12.04 53.81
C PHE A 229 -12.43 -10.77 53.08
N ALA A 230 -13.38 -10.12 52.42
CA ALA A 230 -13.19 -8.80 51.85
C ALA A 230 -13.18 -7.69 52.93
N HIS A 231 -12.74 -6.49 52.56
CA HIS A 231 -12.74 -5.33 53.46
C HIS A 231 -13.43 -4.13 52.81
N ARG A 232 -14.11 -3.34 53.64
CA ARG A 232 -14.76 -2.09 53.23
C ARG A 232 -14.73 -1.06 54.35
N LEU A 233 -14.77 0.20 53.94
CA LEU A 233 -14.95 1.37 54.79
C LEU A 233 -16.15 2.14 54.28
N CYS A 234 -17.28 2.07 55.00
CA CYS A 234 -18.57 2.59 54.58
C CYS A 234 -18.82 3.99 55.11
N GLN A 235 -18.17 4.97 54.48
CA GLN A 235 -18.29 6.39 54.80
C GLN A 235 -18.00 7.24 53.57
N THR A 236 -18.25 8.55 53.61
CA THR A 236 -17.85 9.47 52.53
C THR A 236 -16.36 9.35 52.23
N ASN A 237 -15.99 9.17 50.95
CA ASN A 237 -14.62 8.88 50.48
C ASN A 237 -14.04 7.54 51.01
N GLY A 238 -14.91 6.64 51.47
CA GLY A 238 -14.54 5.29 51.82
C GLY A 238 -14.28 4.42 50.58
N PHE A 239 -13.90 3.16 50.82
CA PHE A 239 -13.59 2.21 49.76
C PHE A 239 -14.16 0.83 50.05
N ARG A 240 -14.17 -0.03 49.04
CA ARG A 240 -14.42 -1.46 49.19
C ARG A 240 -13.45 -2.25 48.31
N THR A 241 -12.89 -3.33 48.84
CA THR A 241 -12.03 -4.25 48.07
C THR A 241 -12.86 -5.08 47.10
N ILE A 242 -12.21 -5.75 46.15
CA ILE A 242 -12.86 -6.46 45.04
C ILE A 242 -13.93 -7.42 45.51
N MET A 243 -13.65 -8.23 46.54
CA MET A 243 -14.59 -9.22 47.07
C MET A 243 -15.73 -8.62 47.89
N SER A 244 -15.77 -7.30 48.13
CA SER A 244 -16.74 -6.70 49.03
C SER A 244 -17.99 -6.17 48.33
N TYR A 245 -19.14 -6.32 49.00
CA TYR A 245 -20.41 -5.74 48.57
C TYR A 245 -20.42 -4.22 48.66
N ALA A 246 -21.33 -3.64 47.89
CA ALA A 246 -21.49 -2.19 47.86
C ALA A 246 -21.95 -1.72 49.23
N CYS A 247 -21.40 -0.60 49.69
CA CYS A 247 -21.92 0.09 50.85
C CYS A 247 -21.86 1.59 50.64
N THR A 248 -22.70 2.32 51.39
CA THR A 248 -22.83 3.77 51.25
C THR A 248 -21.50 4.48 51.46
N GLY A 249 -21.11 5.31 50.48
CA GLY A 249 -19.87 6.08 50.47
C GLY A 249 -18.60 5.31 50.09
N GLY A 250 -18.68 3.98 49.96
CA GLY A 250 -17.54 3.11 49.60
C GLY A 250 -17.37 2.89 48.09
N THR A 251 -16.29 3.38 47.50
CA THR A 251 -15.96 3.14 46.07
C THR A 251 -15.14 1.86 45.91
N ARG A 252 -15.44 1.03 44.90
CA ARG A 252 -14.65 -0.18 44.63
C ARG A 252 -13.25 0.19 44.14
N ILE A 253 -12.24 -0.34 44.81
CA ILE A 253 -10.84 -0.16 44.43
C ILE A 253 -10.27 -1.45 43.85
N SER A 254 -9.24 -1.34 43.01
CA SER A 254 -8.57 -2.47 42.35
C SER A 254 -7.60 -3.19 43.31
N TYR A 255 -8.10 -3.60 44.47
CA TYR A 255 -7.35 -4.29 45.52
C TYR A 255 -8.22 -5.42 46.09
N PHE A 256 -7.65 -6.61 46.24
CA PHE A 256 -8.06 -7.60 47.23
C PHE A 256 -7.63 -7.16 48.63
N SER A 257 -8.31 -7.62 49.68
CA SER A 257 -7.98 -7.19 51.04
C SER A 257 -6.60 -7.67 51.48
N ASN A 258 -5.82 -6.75 52.06
CA ASN A 258 -4.51 -7.02 52.64
C ASN A 258 -4.23 -6.02 53.79
N PRO A 259 -4.08 -6.47 55.05
CA PRO A 259 -3.76 -5.59 56.17
C PRO A 259 -2.39 -4.90 56.05
N ASN A 260 -1.50 -5.40 55.19
CA ASN A 260 -0.15 -4.84 54.97
C ASN A 260 -0.09 -3.83 53.81
N VAL A 261 -1.21 -3.56 53.13
CA VAL A 261 -1.27 -2.58 52.04
C VAL A 261 -2.08 -1.37 52.52
N THR A 262 -1.42 -0.21 52.56
CA THR A 262 -2.01 1.07 52.98
C THR A 262 -2.22 1.97 51.77
N LEU A 263 -3.43 2.48 51.60
CA LEU A 263 -3.77 3.43 50.55
C LEU A 263 -3.16 4.81 50.85
N THR A 264 -3.10 5.67 49.83
CA THR A 264 -2.69 7.07 49.99
C THR A 264 -3.57 7.85 50.96
N SER A 265 -4.80 7.40 51.20
CA SER A 265 -5.72 7.94 52.21
C SER A 265 -5.35 7.58 53.66
N GLY A 266 -4.33 6.74 53.87
CA GLY A 266 -3.87 6.28 55.18
C GLY A 266 -4.62 5.05 55.73
N TYR A 267 -5.69 4.60 55.06
CA TYR A 267 -6.42 3.39 55.46
C TYR A 267 -5.77 2.12 54.89
N THR A 268 -5.71 1.06 55.68
CA THR A 268 -5.29 -0.27 55.23
C THR A 268 -6.39 -0.92 54.41
N THR A 269 -6.02 -1.70 53.38
CA THR A 269 -7.00 -2.39 52.53
C THR A 269 -7.56 -3.67 53.16
N GLY A 270 -7.13 -4.04 54.37
CA GLY A 270 -7.58 -5.24 55.06
C GLY A 270 -7.40 -5.18 56.57
N THR A 271 -7.81 -6.26 57.22
CA THR A 271 -7.69 -6.51 58.67
C THR A 271 -7.14 -7.92 58.91
N SER A 272 -7.04 -8.36 60.16
CA SER A 272 -6.64 -9.74 60.48
C SER A 272 -7.63 -10.79 59.97
N THR A 273 -8.91 -10.44 59.81
CA THR A 273 -9.95 -11.31 59.26
C THR A 273 -10.25 -11.00 57.80
N ALA A 274 -9.91 -9.82 57.32
CA ALA A 274 -10.06 -9.45 55.91
C ALA A 274 -8.70 -9.47 55.21
N ASN A 275 -8.25 -10.65 54.80
CA ASN A 275 -6.95 -10.87 54.16
C ASN A 275 -7.06 -11.87 52.99
N ASN A 276 -7.74 -11.44 51.93
CA ASN A 276 -7.85 -12.21 50.68
C ASN A 276 -6.47 -12.56 50.11
N THR A 277 -5.49 -11.66 50.27
CA THR A 277 -4.12 -11.87 49.77
C THR A 277 -3.47 -13.10 50.40
N GLN A 278 -3.55 -13.24 51.72
CA GLN A 278 -3.03 -14.42 52.40
C GLN A 278 -3.80 -15.68 51.99
N SER A 279 -5.13 -15.59 51.84
CA SER A 279 -5.95 -16.71 51.37
C SER A 279 -5.50 -17.19 49.99
N MET A 280 -5.42 -16.29 49.02
CA MET A 280 -4.97 -16.58 47.65
C MET A 280 -3.53 -17.08 47.60
N ASN A 281 -2.63 -16.51 48.40
CA ASN A 281 -1.23 -16.96 48.44
C ASN A 281 -1.09 -18.40 48.98
N ASN A 282 -2.02 -18.83 49.83
CA ASN A 282 -2.05 -20.19 50.35
C ASN A 282 -2.75 -21.16 49.39
N THR A 283 -3.77 -20.72 48.64
CA THR A 283 -4.49 -21.55 47.67
C THR A 283 -3.84 -21.59 46.27
N LYS A 284 -2.95 -20.65 45.92
CA LYS A 284 -2.41 -20.51 44.56
C LYS A 284 -1.82 -21.81 43.98
N ALA A 285 -1.07 -22.57 44.78
CA ALA A 285 -0.46 -23.82 44.33
C ALA A 285 -1.50 -24.91 44.09
N LEU A 286 -2.57 -24.90 44.88
CA LEU A 286 -3.71 -25.80 44.68
C LEU A 286 -4.47 -25.42 43.41
N VAL A 287 -4.80 -24.14 43.23
CA VAL A 287 -5.53 -23.67 42.04
C VAL A 287 -4.73 -23.93 40.76
N ALA A 288 -3.43 -23.64 40.76
CA ALA A 288 -2.51 -23.91 39.64
C ALA A 288 -2.31 -25.40 39.31
N SER A 289 -2.85 -26.29 40.14
CA SER A 289 -2.77 -27.74 39.97
C SER A 289 -4.08 -28.36 39.50
N PHE A 290 -5.11 -27.54 39.25
CA PHE A 290 -6.41 -28.02 38.82
C PHE A 290 -6.35 -28.68 37.45
N ARG A 291 -5.50 -28.19 36.54
CA ARG A 291 -5.16 -28.91 35.31
C ARG A 291 -3.65 -29.01 35.14
N PRO A 292 -3.14 -30.08 34.50
CA PRO A 292 -1.76 -30.09 34.05
C PRO A 292 -1.55 -28.90 33.13
N THR A 293 -0.51 -28.10 33.37
CA THR A 293 -0.11 -27.04 32.44
C THR A 293 0.08 -27.65 31.06
N ALA A 294 -0.84 -27.34 30.16
CA ALA A 294 -0.68 -27.76 28.79
C ALA A 294 0.48 -26.95 28.22
N THR A 295 1.55 -27.62 27.76
CA THR A 295 2.53 -27.03 26.84
C THR A 295 1.83 -26.77 25.50
N THR A 296 0.85 -25.88 25.52
CA THR A 296 0.32 -25.25 24.33
C THR A 296 1.33 -24.19 23.97
N THR A 297 2.01 -24.38 22.85
CA THR A 297 2.55 -23.24 22.10
C THR A 297 1.36 -22.30 21.91
N VAL A 298 1.27 -21.24 22.71
CA VAL A 298 0.19 -20.24 22.62
C VAL A 298 0.11 -19.89 21.14
N ALA A 299 -1.05 -20.16 20.54
CA ALA A 299 -1.30 -19.85 19.15
C ALA A 299 -1.42 -18.32 19.04
N VAL A 300 -0.25 -17.68 18.96
CA VAL A 300 -0.09 -16.23 18.88
C VAL A 300 -0.43 -15.78 17.46
N ALA A 301 -0.78 -14.51 17.33
CA ALA A 301 -0.73 -13.87 16.03
C ALA A 301 0.70 -14.06 15.45
N PRO A 302 0.82 -14.29 14.14
CA PRO A 302 2.10 -14.64 13.53
C PRO A 302 3.10 -13.50 13.71
N LYS A 303 4.40 -13.80 13.56
CA LYS A 303 5.44 -12.76 13.59
C LYS A 303 5.28 -11.81 12.42
N ALA A 304 5.44 -10.51 12.67
CA ALA A 304 5.32 -9.49 11.64
C ALA A 304 6.37 -9.68 10.53
N PRO A 305 6.00 -9.47 9.25
CA PRO A 305 6.96 -9.44 8.16
C PRO A 305 7.98 -8.31 8.36
N GLY A 306 9.22 -8.57 8.01
CA GLY A 306 10.33 -7.62 8.15
C GLY A 306 10.85 -7.13 6.80
N ASN A 307 11.70 -6.10 6.83
CA ASN A 307 12.42 -5.60 5.65
C ASN A 307 11.53 -5.37 4.42
N LEU A 308 10.31 -4.84 4.62
CA LEU A 308 9.45 -4.49 3.49
C LEU A 308 10.20 -3.46 2.64
N ALA A 309 10.23 -3.68 1.33
CA ALA A 309 10.85 -2.83 0.34
C ALA A 309 9.86 -2.61 -0.81
N ALA A 310 9.89 -1.41 -1.40
CA ALA A 310 9.05 -1.03 -2.53
C ALA A 310 9.93 -0.44 -3.63
N SER A 311 9.77 -0.93 -4.86
CA SER A 311 10.50 -0.44 -6.04
C SER A 311 9.52 -0.14 -7.17
N ALA A 312 9.51 1.11 -7.64
CA ALA A 312 8.69 1.48 -8.80
C ALA A 312 9.24 0.85 -10.08
N LEU A 313 8.39 0.13 -10.79
CA LEU A 313 8.74 -0.50 -12.07
C LEU A 313 8.29 0.36 -13.26
N SER A 314 7.16 1.06 -13.13
CA SER A 314 6.59 1.88 -14.21
C SER A 314 5.74 3.02 -13.67
N SER A 315 5.06 3.72 -14.57
CA SER A 315 4.10 4.77 -14.22
C SER A 315 2.81 4.22 -13.58
N SER A 316 2.60 2.91 -13.59
CA SER A 316 1.40 2.29 -13.05
C SER A 316 1.67 1.02 -12.23
N GLN A 317 2.94 0.74 -11.89
CA GLN A 317 3.32 -0.45 -11.13
C GLN A 317 4.44 -0.20 -10.12
N ILE A 318 4.25 -0.72 -8.91
CA ILE A 318 5.27 -0.82 -7.85
C ILE A 318 5.35 -2.28 -7.40
N ASN A 319 6.57 -2.83 -7.35
CA ASN A 319 6.81 -4.16 -6.81
C ASN A 319 7.20 -4.07 -5.33
N LEU A 320 6.63 -4.95 -4.53
CA LEU A 320 6.89 -5.10 -3.10
C LEU A 320 7.64 -6.40 -2.86
N ALA A 321 8.58 -6.37 -1.91
CA ALA A 321 9.26 -7.56 -1.40
C ALA A 321 9.44 -7.43 0.12
N TRP A 322 9.33 -8.52 0.86
CA TRP A 322 9.51 -8.54 2.31
C TRP A 322 10.15 -9.85 2.79
N THR A 323 10.66 -9.83 4.02
CA THR A 323 11.10 -11.04 4.73
C THR A 323 9.92 -11.64 5.47
N ASP A 324 9.65 -12.91 5.20
CA ASP A 324 8.75 -13.72 6.03
C ASP A 324 9.46 -14.12 7.32
N ASN A 325 8.94 -13.68 8.46
CA ASN A 325 9.45 -14.03 9.78
C ASN A 325 8.50 -14.98 10.53
N SER A 326 7.35 -15.28 9.95
CA SER A 326 6.34 -16.18 10.51
C SER A 326 6.55 -17.61 9.97
N THR A 327 6.07 -18.58 10.73
CA THR A 327 6.07 -20.00 10.33
C THR A 327 4.69 -20.62 10.46
N ASP A 328 3.71 -19.79 10.78
CA ASP A 328 2.38 -20.12 11.28
C ASP A 328 1.31 -19.16 10.73
N GLU A 329 1.67 -18.39 9.70
CA GLU A 329 0.77 -17.48 8.99
C GLU A 329 -0.07 -18.23 7.95
N THR A 330 -1.34 -17.83 7.84
CA THR A 330 -2.21 -18.19 6.71
C THR A 330 -1.90 -17.33 5.48
N GLY A 331 -1.41 -16.10 5.70
CA GLY A 331 -1.05 -15.19 4.62
C GLY A 331 -0.62 -13.80 5.08
N PHE A 332 -0.55 -12.88 4.13
CA PHE A 332 -0.19 -11.48 4.36
C PHE A 332 -1.29 -10.54 3.88
N ARG A 333 -1.51 -9.47 4.64
CA ARG A 333 -2.38 -8.33 4.28
C ARG A 333 -1.52 -7.14 3.92
N LEU A 334 -1.74 -6.60 2.73
CA LEU A 334 -0.97 -5.48 2.19
C LEU A 334 -1.83 -4.23 2.21
N GLU A 335 -1.29 -3.17 2.84
CA GLU A 335 -1.94 -1.88 2.92
C GLU A 335 -1.12 -0.82 2.18
N ARG A 336 -1.84 0.10 1.54
CA ARG A 336 -1.30 1.21 0.78
C ARG A 336 -1.90 2.53 1.23
N SER A 337 -1.11 3.60 1.18
CA SER A 337 -1.54 4.97 1.47
C SER A 337 -0.88 5.97 0.52
N THR A 338 -1.58 7.06 0.17
CA THR A 338 -1.01 8.20 -0.57
C THR A 338 -0.59 9.37 0.32
N ASN A 339 -0.98 9.35 1.60
CA ASN A 339 -0.73 10.45 2.55
C ASN A 339 -0.08 9.98 3.86
N GLY A 340 0.15 8.67 4.03
CA GLY A 340 0.74 8.08 5.25
C GLY A 340 -0.20 8.01 6.45
N VAL A 341 -1.42 8.52 6.32
CA VAL A 341 -2.42 8.60 7.40
C VAL A 341 -3.59 7.66 7.13
N ASN A 342 -4.13 7.69 5.92
CA ASN A 342 -5.26 6.87 5.50
C ASN A 342 -4.73 5.64 4.76
N TRP A 343 -4.90 4.47 5.36
CA TRP A 343 -4.42 3.19 4.84
C TRP A 343 -5.58 2.36 4.32
N VAL A 344 -5.39 1.74 3.15
CA VAL A 344 -6.37 0.85 2.51
C VAL A 344 -5.72 -0.50 2.29
N GLU A 345 -6.35 -1.57 2.78
CA GLU A 345 -6.00 -2.94 2.39
C GLU A 345 -6.39 -3.15 0.93
N PHE A 346 -5.40 -3.40 0.07
CA PHE A 346 -5.63 -3.53 -1.37
C PHE A 346 -5.36 -4.95 -1.88
N ALA A 347 -4.67 -5.78 -1.09
CA ALA A 347 -4.35 -7.15 -1.45
C ALA A 347 -4.17 -8.04 -0.22
N VAL A 348 -4.44 -9.34 -0.42
CA VAL A 348 -4.15 -10.43 0.52
C VAL A 348 -3.42 -11.51 -0.25
N THR A 349 -2.32 -12.04 0.29
CA THR A 349 -1.56 -13.15 -0.31
C THR A 349 -1.65 -14.39 0.56
N ALA A 350 -1.37 -15.56 -0.02
CA ALA A 350 -1.17 -16.79 0.74
C ALA A 350 0.10 -16.71 1.63
N GLY A 351 0.22 -17.63 2.58
CA GLY A 351 1.41 -17.80 3.42
C GLY A 351 2.65 -18.12 2.61
N ASN A 352 3.83 -17.90 3.19
CA ASN A 352 5.15 -18.03 2.54
C ASN A 352 5.39 -17.15 1.29
N VAL A 353 4.43 -16.31 0.88
CA VAL A 353 4.64 -15.34 -0.22
C VAL A 353 5.47 -14.18 0.32
N THR A 354 6.54 -13.82 -0.40
CA THR A 354 7.48 -12.76 -0.01
C THR A 354 7.54 -11.58 -0.98
N SER A 355 6.64 -11.54 -1.97
CA SER A 355 6.60 -10.46 -2.97
C SER A 355 5.21 -10.24 -3.55
N PHE A 356 4.92 -9.02 -4.00
CA PHE A 356 3.67 -8.66 -4.66
C PHE A 356 3.85 -7.57 -5.72
N SER A 357 3.13 -7.66 -6.83
CA SER A 357 3.14 -6.65 -7.90
C SER A 357 1.87 -5.80 -7.83
N ASP A 358 1.99 -4.56 -7.33
CA ASP A 358 0.88 -3.62 -7.25
C ASP A 358 0.74 -2.85 -8.56
N THR A 359 -0.26 -3.19 -9.37
CA THR A 359 -0.51 -2.66 -10.71
C THR A 359 -1.75 -1.75 -10.77
N GLY A 360 -1.85 -0.92 -11.81
CA GLY A 360 -3.00 -0.04 -12.01
C GLY A 360 -2.92 1.26 -11.18
N LEU A 361 -1.72 1.65 -10.78
CA LEU A 361 -1.45 2.85 -10.00
C LEU A 361 -1.54 4.13 -10.84
N ALA A 362 -1.86 5.24 -10.18
CA ALA A 362 -1.75 6.56 -10.78
C ALA A 362 -0.26 6.93 -10.99
N ALA A 363 0.04 7.59 -12.11
CA ALA A 363 1.39 8.03 -12.45
C ALA A 363 1.87 9.20 -11.59
N SER A 364 3.19 9.39 -11.50
CA SER A 364 3.83 10.45 -10.71
C SER A 364 3.29 10.57 -9.27
N THR A 365 2.89 9.46 -8.66
CA THR A 365 2.22 9.42 -7.35
C THR A 365 3.06 8.64 -6.36
N THR A 366 3.30 9.25 -5.19
CA THR A 366 3.97 8.56 -4.07
C THR A 366 2.97 7.68 -3.33
N PHE A 367 3.31 6.40 -3.23
CA PHE A 367 2.58 5.43 -2.42
C PHE A 367 3.45 4.97 -1.27
N GLN A 368 2.83 4.80 -0.11
CA GLN A 368 3.41 4.21 1.08
C GLN A 368 2.78 2.85 1.32
N TYR A 369 3.59 1.90 1.77
CA TYR A 369 3.19 0.51 1.97
C TYR A 369 3.56 0.03 3.37
N ARG A 370 2.71 -0.84 3.91
CA ARG A 370 2.98 -1.66 5.09
C ARG A 370 2.30 -3.01 4.93
N ALA A 371 2.89 -4.04 5.51
CA ALA A 371 2.39 -5.40 5.46
C ALA A 371 2.21 -5.95 6.87
N ARG A 372 1.32 -6.92 7.05
CA ARG A 372 1.21 -7.73 8.28
C ARG A 372 0.87 -9.17 7.91
N SER A 373 1.38 -10.12 8.67
CA SER A 373 0.98 -11.53 8.55
C SER A 373 -0.33 -11.74 9.31
N TYR A 374 -1.09 -12.76 8.94
CA TYR A 374 -2.31 -13.14 9.64
C TYR A 374 -2.49 -14.66 9.68
N ASN A 375 -3.12 -15.16 10.73
CA ASN A 375 -3.64 -16.53 10.80
C ASN A 375 -5.02 -16.54 11.47
N GLY A 376 -5.54 -17.73 11.77
CA GLY A 376 -6.83 -17.89 12.46
C GLY A 376 -6.89 -17.27 13.86
N ASN A 377 -5.75 -16.91 14.46
CA ASN A 377 -5.63 -16.31 15.78
C ASN A 377 -5.48 -14.78 15.76
N GLY A 378 -5.28 -14.17 14.59
CA GLY A 378 -5.23 -12.72 14.45
C GLY A 378 -4.18 -12.22 13.47
N ASN A 379 -3.97 -10.90 13.48
CA ASN A 379 -2.94 -10.24 12.68
C ASN A 379 -1.72 -9.91 13.52
N SER A 380 -0.53 -9.99 12.91
CA SER A 380 0.70 -9.48 13.49
C SER A 380 0.67 -7.94 13.64
N GLY A 381 1.70 -7.40 14.30
CA GLY A 381 2.10 -6.00 14.08
C GLY A 381 2.44 -5.74 12.60
N TYR A 382 2.48 -4.47 12.19
CA TYR A 382 2.90 -4.13 10.82
C TYR A 382 4.42 -4.22 10.67
N SER A 383 4.87 -4.43 9.44
CA SER A 383 6.24 -4.19 8.99
C SER A 383 6.65 -2.72 9.16
N ASN A 384 7.91 -2.41 8.83
CA ASN A 384 8.30 -1.05 8.53
C ASN A 384 7.44 -0.46 7.39
N VAL A 385 7.21 0.85 7.45
CA VAL A 385 6.57 1.59 6.35
C VAL A 385 7.64 1.92 5.31
N VAL A 386 7.34 1.71 4.03
CA VAL A 386 8.18 2.13 2.91
C VAL A 386 7.42 2.95 1.90
N SER A 387 8.14 3.79 1.17
CA SER A 387 7.58 4.69 0.17
C SER A 387 8.24 4.46 -1.19
N ALA A 388 7.45 4.45 -2.25
CA ALA A 388 7.93 4.48 -3.62
C ALA A 388 6.99 5.36 -4.47
N ALA A 389 7.55 6.07 -5.44
CA ALA A 389 6.78 6.90 -6.36
C ALA A 389 6.73 6.23 -7.74
N THR A 390 5.54 6.07 -8.30
CA THR A 390 5.40 5.66 -9.70
C THR A 390 6.11 6.66 -10.60
N THR A 391 6.69 6.17 -11.69
CA THR A 391 7.38 7.06 -12.63
C THR A 391 6.36 7.97 -13.33
N THR A 392 6.84 9.03 -13.96
CA THR A 392 5.98 9.84 -14.81
C THR A 392 5.47 9.00 -15.97
N GLN A 393 4.16 9.10 -16.25
CA GLN A 393 3.59 8.53 -17.45
C GLN A 393 4.12 9.33 -18.63
N VAL A 394 4.90 8.66 -19.48
CA VAL A 394 5.30 9.23 -20.76
C VAL A 394 4.09 9.24 -21.66
N VAL A 395 3.50 10.41 -21.86
CA VAL A 395 2.52 10.61 -22.93
C VAL A 395 3.32 10.96 -24.17
N CYS A 396 3.37 10.02 -25.11
CA CYS A 396 3.92 10.34 -26.42
C CYS A 396 2.96 11.26 -27.16
N ASN A 397 3.36 12.52 -27.27
CA ASN A 397 2.76 13.43 -28.22
C ASN A 397 3.30 13.05 -29.60
N SER A 398 2.43 12.64 -30.52
CA SER A 398 2.79 12.51 -31.93
C SER A 398 2.97 13.91 -32.53
N ALA A 399 4.08 14.56 -32.19
CA ALA A 399 4.31 15.93 -32.58
C ALA A 399 4.51 15.99 -34.09
N THR A 400 3.83 16.93 -34.77
CA THR A 400 3.96 17.08 -36.22
C THR A 400 5.44 17.16 -36.63
N PRO A 401 5.93 16.23 -37.46
CA PRO A 401 7.34 16.20 -37.83
C PRO A 401 7.70 17.40 -38.71
N THR A 402 8.97 17.75 -38.80
CA THR A 402 9.43 18.80 -39.73
C THR A 402 9.95 18.16 -41.00
N LEU A 403 9.63 18.75 -42.16
CA LEU A 403 10.17 18.38 -43.46
C LEU A 403 10.55 19.65 -44.23
N ASN A 404 11.81 19.74 -44.64
CA ASN A 404 12.33 20.84 -45.45
C ASN A 404 12.96 20.28 -46.72
N MET A 405 12.76 20.97 -47.85
CA MET A 405 13.42 20.66 -49.12
C MET A 405 14.43 21.75 -49.49
N THR A 406 15.58 21.32 -49.97
CA THR A 406 16.66 22.20 -50.41
C THR A 406 17.29 21.69 -51.72
N PRO A 407 17.45 22.58 -52.73
CA PRO A 407 16.95 23.95 -52.80
C PRO A 407 15.42 24.04 -52.91
N GLY A 408 14.81 25.13 -52.40
CA GLY A 408 13.37 25.38 -52.50
C GLY A 408 12.93 25.86 -53.89
N SER A 409 13.87 26.40 -54.68
CA SER A 409 13.66 26.69 -56.09
C SER A 409 14.97 26.57 -56.89
N LEU A 410 14.87 26.17 -58.15
CA LEU A 410 15.99 26.15 -59.08
C LEU A 410 15.55 26.62 -60.47
N LEU A 411 16.47 27.28 -61.18
CA LEU A 411 16.41 27.48 -62.62
C LEU A 411 17.40 26.50 -63.27
N VAL A 412 16.93 25.69 -64.21
CA VAL A 412 17.75 24.65 -64.85
C VAL A 412 17.48 24.55 -66.35
N LYS A 413 18.51 24.09 -67.07
CA LYS A 413 18.40 23.73 -68.49
C LYS A 413 17.48 22.53 -68.70
N GLY A 414 16.75 22.53 -69.82
CA GLY A 414 15.99 21.37 -70.28
C GLY A 414 16.83 20.09 -70.34
N GLY A 415 16.36 19.00 -69.70
CA GLY A 415 17.09 17.73 -69.66
C GLY A 415 18.29 17.68 -68.71
N ALA A 416 18.56 18.72 -67.91
CA ALA A 416 19.64 18.71 -66.92
C ALA A 416 19.36 17.71 -65.79
N THR A 417 20.41 17.12 -65.22
CA THR A 417 20.30 16.37 -63.97
C THR A 417 20.17 17.34 -62.79
N VAL A 418 19.05 17.26 -62.08
CA VAL A 418 18.72 18.08 -60.91
C VAL A 418 18.93 17.26 -59.65
N SER A 419 19.62 17.85 -58.66
CA SER A 419 19.78 17.26 -57.33
C SER A 419 18.87 17.99 -56.34
N LEU A 420 18.05 17.25 -55.60
CA LEU A 420 17.28 17.75 -54.47
C LEU A 420 17.66 16.98 -53.22
N SER A 421 17.51 17.65 -52.08
CA SER A 421 17.64 17.03 -50.77
C SER A 421 16.44 17.39 -49.90
N ALA A 422 16.05 16.46 -49.04
CA ALA A 422 15.07 16.68 -47.99
C ALA A 422 15.75 16.45 -46.64
N SER A 423 15.48 17.31 -45.68
CA SER A 423 15.84 17.12 -44.27
C SER A 423 14.58 17.07 -43.43
N PHE A 424 14.56 16.18 -42.44
CA PHE A 424 13.38 15.98 -41.61
C PHE A 424 13.75 15.58 -40.19
N THR A 425 12.90 15.93 -39.24
CA THR A 425 13.12 15.74 -37.81
C THR A 425 11.90 15.14 -37.15
N ASN A 426 12.13 14.14 -36.29
CA ASN A 426 11.14 13.64 -35.36
C ASN A 426 11.01 14.64 -34.20
N ASN A 427 9.87 15.33 -34.10
CA ASN A 427 9.63 16.33 -33.05
C ASN A 427 9.02 15.75 -31.77
N ASP A 428 8.95 14.43 -31.65
CA ASP A 428 8.49 13.74 -30.44
C ASP A 428 9.33 14.14 -29.23
N THR A 429 8.70 14.12 -28.06
CA THR A 429 9.41 14.30 -26.79
C THR A 429 10.42 13.18 -26.57
N SER A 430 11.56 13.52 -25.94
CA SER A 430 12.71 12.63 -25.72
C SER A 430 12.39 11.31 -25.01
N ALA A 431 11.22 11.20 -24.38
CA ALA A 431 10.76 10.02 -23.67
C ALA A 431 10.10 8.96 -24.57
N CYS A 432 9.86 9.26 -25.86
CA CYS A 432 9.18 8.34 -26.79
C CYS A 432 10.09 7.29 -27.42
N SER A 433 9.47 6.22 -27.94
CA SER A 433 10.16 5.24 -28.78
C SER A 433 10.49 5.83 -30.14
N SER A 434 11.41 5.21 -30.87
CA SER A 434 11.70 5.60 -32.25
C SER A 434 10.51 5.38 -33.17
N THR A 435 10.31 6.29 -34.13
CA THR A 435 9.25 6.23 -35.14
C THR A 435 9.87 5.97 -36.51
N ASN A 436 9.31 5.03 -37.27
CA ASN A 436 9.69 4.81 -38.67
C ASN A 436 8.93 5.79 -39.57
N PHE A 437 9.66 6.73 -40.17
CA PHE A 437 9.14 7.66 -41.15
C PHE A 437 9.41 7.16 -42.57
N THR A 438 8.45 7.34 -43.47
CA THR A 438 8.59 7.05 -44.90
C THR A 438 8.52 8.35 -45.68
N LEU A 439 9.51 8.58 -46.53
CA LEU A 439 9.58 9.74 -47.41
C LEU A 439 9.16 9.31 -48.82
N THR A 440 8.10 9.91 -49.35
CA THR A 440 7.54 9.59 -50.67
C THR A 440 7.48 10.80 -51.60
N ASN A 441 7.59 10.53 -52.90
CA ASN A 441 7.33 11.50 -53.96
C ASN A 441 5.82 11.74 -54.15
N SER A 442 5.49 12.77 -54.94
CA SER A 442 4.12 13.09 -55.36
C SER A 442 3.40 11.97 -56.13
N ASP A 443 4.14 11.07 -56.77
CA ASP A 443 3.61 9.89 -57.46
C ASP A 443 3.41 8.67 -56.54
N GLY A 444 3.70 8.83 -55.23
CA GLY A 444 3.62 7.76 -54.23
C GLY A 444 4.85 6.86 -54.17
N SER A 445 5.83 7.02 -55.05
CA SER A 445 7.07 6.24 -54.98
C SER A 445 7.87 6.58 -53.71
N THR A 446 8.43 5.55 -53.07
CA THR A 446 9.20 5.70 -51.85
C THR A 446 10.65 6.09 -52.16
N ILE A 447 11.12 7.18 -51.56
CA ILE A 447 12.53 7.57 -51.59
C ILE A 447 13.31 6.81 -50.52
N GLY A 448 12.72 6.62 -49.34
CA GLY A 448 13.32 5.80 -48.28
C GLY A 448 12.48 5.76 -47.00
N SER A 449 12.89 4.88 -46.09
CA SER A 449 12.31 4.72 -44.76
C SER A 449 13.40 4.88 -43.69
N TYR A 450 13.08 5.61 -42.63
CA TYR A 450 14.06 6.08 -41.64
C TYR A 450 13.50 5.89 -40.23
N GLY A 451 14.16 5.06 -39.41
CA GLY A 451 13.86 4.94 -37.99
C GLY A 451 14.53 6.07 -37.20
N LEU A 452 13.73 7.00 -36.69
CA LEU A 452 14.23 8.17 -35.97
C LEU A 452 13.83 8.10 -34.49
N SER A 453 14.83 8.17 -33.61
CA SER A 453 14.59 8.47 -32.19
C SER A 453 13.92 9.84 -32.04
N PRO A 454 13.26 10.13 -30.91
CA PRO A 454 12.75 11.47 -30.66
C PRO A 454 13.85 12.53 -30.76
N SER A 455 13.52 13.70 -31.32
CA SER A 455 14.47 14.76 -31.70
C SER A 455 15.54 14.35 -32.74
N GLY A 456 15.48 13.13 -33.27
CA GLY A 456 16.38 12.64 -34.31
C GLY A 456 16.05 13.23 -35.67
N SER A 457 17.08 13.51 -36.47
CA SER A 457 16.95 14.04 -37.82
C SER A 457 17.61 13.12 -38.83
N ALA A 458 17.10 13.12 -40.06
CA ALA A 458 17.75 12.49 -41.20
C ALA A 458 17.59 13.35 -42.45
N SER A 459 18.36 13.02 -43.47
CA SER A 459 18.25 13.62 -44.78
C SER A 459 18.34 12.57 -45.89
N ALA A 460 17.70 12.88 -47.01
CA ALA A 460 17.73 12.09 -48.22
C ALA A 460 18.07 13.00 -49.39
N SER A 461 18.97 12.56 -50.27
CA SER A 461 19.27 13.27 -51.52
C SER A 461 19.03 12.36 -52.70
N TRP A 462 18.47 12.91 -53.77
CA TRP A 462 18.21 12.17 -55.00
C TRP A 462 18.39 13.07 -56.21
N THR A 463 18.57 12.42 -57.36
CA THR A 463 18.69 13.10 -58.64
C THR A 463 17.58 12.68 -59.57
N PHE A 464 17.12 13.61 -60.41
CA PHE A 464 16.21 13.31 -61.52
C PHE A 464 16.56 14.19 -62.73
N THR A 465 16.03 13.82 -63.88
CA THR A 465 16.22 14.60 -65.12
C THR A 465 15.13 15.65 -65.24
N ALA A 466 15.49 16.91 -65.41
CA ALA A 466 14.55 18.00 -65.65
C ALA A 466 13.75 17.73 -66.94
N PRO A 467 12.47 18.14 -67.00
CA PRO A 467 11.71 18.17 -68.24
C PRO A 467 12.48 18.84 -69.38
N THR A 468 12.19 18.48 -70.63
CA THR A 468 12.83 19.06 -71.82
C THR A 468 12.07 20.24 -72.40
N SER A 469 10.96 20.64 -71.78
CA SER A 469 10.12 21.76 -72.21
C SER A 469 10.15 22.87 -71.16
N ASP A 470 10.05 24.11 -71.61
CA ASP A 470 9.95 25.28 -70.75
C ASP A 470 8.76 25.18 -69.79
N GLY A 471 8.94 25.71 -68.58
CA GLY A 471 7.86 25.84 -67.60
C GLY A 471 8.33 25.64 -66.17
N THR A 472 7.43 25.89 -65.23
CA THR A 472 7.68 25.68 -63.80
C THR A 472 7.01 24.40 -63.32
N PHE A 473 7.79 23.48 -62.79
CA PHE A 473 7.36 22.19 -62.29
C PHE A 473 7.53 22.13 -60.77
N THR A 474 6.49 21.73 -60.05
CA THR A 474 6.56 21.57 -58.60
C THR A 474 6.88 20.12 -58.26
N LYS A 475 7.98 19.88 -57.55
CA LYS A 475 8.24 18.60 -56.90
C LYS A 475 7.72 18.66 -55.47
N ILE A 476 6.86 17.71 -55.10
CA ILE A 476 6.29 17.61 -53.75
C ILE A 476 6.74 16.31 -53.12
N MET A 477 7.14 16.41 -51.87
CA MET A 477 7.55 15.30 -51.01
C MET A 477 6.58 15.20 -49.85
N THR A 478 6.28 13.97 -49.40
CA THR A 478 5.49 13.72 -48.21
C THR A 478 6.29 12.88 -47.23
N LEU A 479 6.32 13.28 -45.96
CA LEU A 479 6.83 12.48 -44.87
C LEU A 479 5.64 11.95 -44.07
N SER A 480 5.56 10.62 -43.92
CA SER A 480 4.52 9.94 -43.16
C SER A 480 5.13 9.07 -42.06
N GLY A 481 4.43 8.96 -40.93
CA GLY A 481 4.85 8.15 -39.79
C GLY A 481 3.63 7.62 -39.05
N ALA A 482 3.78 6.45 -38.41
CA ALA A 482 2.68 5.87 -37.64
C ALA A 482 2.21 6.84 -36.56
N ASN A 483 0.90 7.05 -36.45
CA ASN A 483 0.26 7.98 -35.51
C ASN A 483 0.67 9.45 -35.66
N HIS A 484 1.30 9.85 -36.77
CA HIS A 484 1.69 11.23 -37.05
C HIS A 484 0.88 11.80 -38.22
N SER A 485 0.63 13.11 -38.20
CA SER A 485 0.12 13.81 -39.37
C SER A 485 1.18 13.85 -40.47
N ASN A 486 0.77 13.57 -41.70
CA ASN A 486 1.66 13.70 -42.85
C ASN A 486 2.04 15.17 -43.05
N VAL A 487 3.32 15.43 -43.35
CA VAL A 487 3.81 16.75 -43.71
C VAL A 487 4.36 16.74 -45.12
N THR A 488 4.19 17.84 -45.83
CA THR A 488 4.65 18.00 -47.20
C THR A 488 5.63 19.16 -47.33
N ALA A 489 6.57 19.01 -48.24
CA ALA A 489 7.47 20.08 -48.68
C ALA A 489 7.53 20.08 -50.19
N SER A 490 7.87 21.22 -50.79
CA SER A 490 7.97 21.34 -52.22
C SER A 490 9.18 22.15 -52.68
N ALA A 491 9.61 21.87 -53.90
CA ALA A 491 10.60 22.65 -54.62
C ALA A 491 10.05 23.04 -56.01
N ALA A 492 10.25 24.30 -56.39
CA ALA A 492 9.87 24.82 -57.71
C ALA A 492 11.05 24.69 -58.68
N ILE A 493 10.85 23.95 -59.76
CA ILE A 493 11.86 23.72 -60.79
C ILE A 493 11.43 24.48 -62.03
N THR A 494 12.04 25.64 -62.25
CA THR A 494 11.85 26.40 -63.49
C THR A 494 12.80 25.85 -64.53
N VAL A 495 12.24 25.28 -65.58
CA VAL A 495 12.98 24.78 -66.73
C VAL A 495 12.92 25.83 -67.83
N ASP A 496 14.08 26.10 -68.39
CA ASP A 496 14.23 26.80 -69.65
C ASP A 496 15.05 25.92 -70.58
N ALA A 497 14.41 25.44 -71.64
CA ALA A 497 14.96 24.61 -72.70
C ALA A 497 15.07 25.40 -74.02
N THR A 498 14.45 26.57 -74.11
CA THR A 498 14.52 27.43 -75.28
C THR A 498 15.85 28.15 -75.29
N ALA A 499 16.54 28.07 -76.42
CA ALA A 499 17.83 28.72 -76.57
C ALA A 499 17.66 30.16 -77.10
N PRO A 500 18.48 31.12 -76.65
CA PRO A 500 18.44 32.50 -77.15
C PRO A 500 18.61 32.62 -78.65
N THR A 501 17.95 33.58 -79.30
CA THR A 501 18.18 33.84 -80.73
C THR A 501 19.65 34.18 -81.02
N ALA A 502 20.19 33.72 -82.16
CA ALA A 502 21.58 34.00 -82.51
C ALA A 502 21.82 35.50 -82.73
N PRO A 503 22.90 36.08 -82.19
CA PRO A 503 23.18 37.51 -82.36
C PRO A 503 23.58 37.82 -83.81
N ALA A 504 23.15 38.99 -84.32
CA ALA A 504 23.54 39.45 -85.65
C ALA A 504 24.87 40.22 -85.59
N LEU A 505 25.98 39.53 -85.82
CA LEU A 505 27.33 40.09 -85.73
C LEU A 505 27.69 40.97 -86.94
N THR A 506 28.24 42.14 -86.64
CA THR A 506 28.97 43.00 -87.57
C THR A 506 30.38 43.27 -87.02
N ALA A 507 31.38 43.34 -87.90
CA ALA A 507 32.74 43.68 -87.51
C ALA A 507 33.33 44.73 -88.46
N ARG A 508 34.15 45.62 -87.90
CA ARG A 508 34.95 46.58 -88.69
C ARG A 508 36.28 46.85 -88.01
N MET A 509 37.29 47.27 -88.78
CA MET A 509 38.51 47.80 -88.18
C MET A 509 38.21 49.12 -87.48
N LEU A 510 38.61 49.21 -86.22
CA LEU A 510 38.56 50.44 -85.45
C LEU A 510 39.81 51.29 -85.74
N ARG A 511 40.98 50.65 -85.74
CA ARG A 511 42.29 51.20 -86.14
C ARG A 511 43.27 50.05 -86.37
N ARG A 512 44.51 50.36 -86.76
CA ARG A 512 45.54 49.34 -87.01
C ARG A 512 45.63 48.37 -85.82
N TYR A 513 45.49 47.07 -86.10
CA TYR A 513 45.50 45.97 -85.13
C TYR A 513 44.35 45.98 -84.10
N GLN A 514 43.23 46.65 -84.36
CA GLN A 514 42.05 46.60 -83.49
C GLN A 514 40.76 46.45 -84.29
N VAL A 515 39.99 45.42 -83.98
CA VAL A 515 38.69 45.13 -84.58
C VAL A 515 37.61 45.41 -83.55
N THR A 516 36.59 46.15 -83.93
CA THR A 516 35.37 46.29 -83.12
C THR A 516 34.30 45.37 -83.68
N LEU A 517 33.74 44.57 -82.79
CA LEU A 517 32.62 43.66 -83.00
C LEU A 517 31.40 44.30 -82.37
N ASN A 518 30.29 44.38 -83.10
CA ASN A 518 29.01 44.88 -82.60
C ASN A 518 27.91 43.92 -83.04
N TRP A 519 26.91 43.67 -82.20
CA TRP A 519 25.78 42.82 -82.54
C TRP A 519 24.46 43.37 -82.00
N THR A 520 23.36 42.95 -82.61
CA THR A 520 22.03 43.21 -82.05
C THR A 520 21.78 42.31 -80.85
N ALA A 521 21.03 42.81 -79.86
CA ALA A 521 20.64 42.00 -78.71
C ALA A 521 19.88 40.75 -79.17
N SER A 522 20.30 39.60 -78.62
CA SER A 522 19.54 38.37 -78.68
C SER A 522 18.27 38.50 -77.83
N SER A 523 17.24 37.77 -78.23
CA SER A 523 15.98 37.63 -77.49
C SER A 523 15.90 36.21 -76.96
N ASP A 524 15.38 36.07 -75.74
CA ASP A 524 15.06 34.79 -75.14
C ASP A 524 13.68 34.87 -74.49
N THR A 525 12.85 33.85 -74.72
CA THR A 525 11.48 33.78 -74.20
C THR A 525 11.40 33.08 -72.84
N GLY A 526 12.49 32.47 -72.38
CA GLY A 526 12.60 31.76 -71.11
C GLY A 526 13.25 32.61 -70.03
N SER A 527 14.46 32.24 -69.62
CA SER A 527 15.18 32.79 -68.48
C SER A 527 15.86 34.15 -68.73
N GLY A 528 15.89 34.58 -70.00
CA GLY A 528 16.54 35.80 -70.46
C GLY A 528 18.04 35.62 -70.67
N ILE A 529 18.64 36.58 -71.36
CA ILE A 529 20.09 36.55 -71.67
C ILE A 529 20.92 36.71 -70.40
N ASP A 530 21.93 35.86 -70.25
CA ASP A 530 22.96 35.95 -69.21
C ASP A 530 24.22 36.68 -69.74
N HIS A 531 24.83 36.15 -70.80
CA HIS A 531 26.02 36.74 -71.42
C HIS A 531 26.20 36.34 -72.90
N TYR A 532 27.18 36.99 -73.55
CA TYR A 532 27.67 36.64 -74.88
C TYR A 532 29.11 36.13 -74.80
N GLU A 533 29.40 35.03 -75.49
CA GLU A 533 30.76 34.48 -75.67
C GLU A 533 31.31 34.92 -77.04
N VAL A 534 32.45 35.59 -77.04
CA VAL A 534 33.12 36.04 -78.28
C VAL A 534 34.28 35.10 -78.58
N SER A 535 34.32 34.54 -79.80
CA SER A 535 35.38 33.66 -80.25
C SER A 535 36.07 34.17 -81.51
N ARG A 536 37.39 33.91 -81.61
CA ARG A 536 38.23 34.17 -82.79
C ARG A 536 38.89 32.88 -83.25
N ASN A 537 38.77 32.54 -84.52
CA ASN A 537 39.30 31.30 -85.12
C ASN A 537 38.89 30.05 -84.30
N GLY A 538 37.66 30.03 -83.78
CA GLY A 538 37.14 28.97 -82.93
C GLY A 538 37.62 28.98 -81.47
N THR A 539 38.49 29.91 -81.06
CA THR A 539 38.96 30.04 -79.67
C THR A 539 38.23 31.17 -78.95
N VAL A 540 37.74 30.93 -77.73
CA VAL A 540 37.07 31.94 -76.89
C VAL A 540 38.05 33.04 -76.49
N LEU A 541 37.67 34.29 -76.75
CA LEU A 541 38.39 35.48 -76.31
C LEU A 541 37.91 36.01 -74.96
N GLY A 542 36.62 35.82 -74.65
CA GLY A 542 36.01 36.21 -73.39
C GLY A 542 34.49 36.33 -73.47
N ASN A 543 33.90 36.56 -72.30
CA ASN A 543 32.45 36.73 -72.11
C ASN A 543 32.12 38.20 -71.81
N THR A 544 30.98 38.68 -72.28
CA THR A 544 30.53 40.05 -72.06
C THR A 544 29.00 40.13 -72.03
N SER A 545 28.44 41.03 -71.21
CA SER A 545 27.03 41.42 -71.27
C SER A 545 26.78 42.62 -72.20
N SER A 546 27.84 43.28 -72.66
CA SER A 546 27.74 44.39 -73.62
C SER A 546 27.49 43.88 -75.03
N LEU A 547 26.80 44.69 -75.85
CA LEU A 547 26.54 44.39 -77.27
C LEU A 547 27.73 44.72 -78.20
N SER A 548 28.92 44.87 -77.63
CA SER A 548 30.15 45.16 -78.36
C SER A 548 31.38 44.56 -77.68
N PHE A 549 32.40 44.28 -78.48
CA PHE A 549 33.70 43.79 -78.02
C PHE A 549 34.81 44.35 -78.91
N VAL A 550 35.95 44.70 -78.31
CA VAL A 550 37.13 45.16 -79.06
C VAL A 550 38.24 44.14 -78.91
N ASP A 551 38.61 43.51 -80.03
CA ASP A 551 39.74 42.60 -80.09
C ASP A 551 41.02 43.32 -80.54
N LYS A 552 42.13 43.05 -79.84
CA LYS A 552 43.46 43.56 -80.17
C LYS A 552 44.24 42.45 -80.89
N LEU A 553 44.51 42.67 -82.17
CA LEU A 553 45.26 41.75 -83.02
C LEU A 553 46.75 41.85 -82.73
N ARG A 554 47.43 40.71 -82.71
CA ARG A 554 48.89 40.65 -82.55
C ARG A 554 49.62 40.69 -83.89
N ASN A 555 49.01 40.13 -84.94
CA ASN A 555 49.60 39.98 -86.27
C ASN A 555 48.61 40.41 -87.36
N ARG A 556 49.12 40.57 -88.60
CA ARG A 556 48.27 40.67 -89.80
C ARG A 556 47.88 39.27 -90.27
N GLY A 557 46.64 39.09 -90.71
CA GLY A 557 46.12 37.83 -91.18
C GLY A 557 44.61 37.87 -91.30
N SER A 558 44.01 36.79 -91.79
CA SER A 558 42.56 36.64 -91.77
C SER A 558 42.09 36.05 -90.44
N TYR A 559 41.01 36.60 -89.89
CA TYR A 559 40.41 36.18 -88.64
C TYR A 559 38.93 35.95 -88.83
N THR A 560 38.43 34.84 -88.28
CA THR A 560 37.00 34.55 -88.22
C THR A 560 36.47 34.83 -86.83
N TYR A 561 35.34 35.53 -86.76
CA TYR A 561 34.68 35.86 -85.49
C TYR A 561 33.28 35.26 -85.43
N THR A 562 32.94 34.79 -84.24
CA THR A 562 31.60 34.31 -83.89
C THR A 562 31.23 34.81 -82.51
N VAL A 563 29.96 35.19 -82.33
CA VAL A 563 29.40 35.52 -81.02
C VAL A 563 28.27 34.54 -80.72
N LYS A 564 28.27 33.92 -79.55
CA LYS A 564 27.16 33.09 -79.06
C LYS A 564 26.47 33.78 -77.90
N ALA A 565 25.14 33.70 -77.86
CA ALA A 565 24.36 34.14 -76.70
C ALA A 565 24.07 32.94 -75.79
N PHE A 566 24.13 33.18 -74.48
CA PHE A 566 23.75 32.24 -73.44
C PHE A 566 22.62 32.84 -72.60
N ASP A 567 21.62 32.03 -72.23
CA ASP A 567 20.62 32.41 -71.24
C ASP A 567 21.08 32.05 -69.82
N LYS A 568 20.25 32.39 -68.82
CA LYS A 568 20.53 32.11 -67.40
C LYS A 568 20.37 30.64 -67.02
N ALA A 569 19.75 29.82 -67.86
CA ALA A 569 19.65 28.37 -67.66
C ALA A 569 20.82 27.61 -68.29
N GLY A 570 21.59 28.23 -69.18
CA GLY A 570 22.72 27.65 -69.91
C GLY A 570 22.38 27.11 -71.30
N ASN A 571 21.28 27.52 -71.94
CA ASN A 571 21.06 27.24 -73.36
C ASN A 571 21.83 28.23 -74.25
N SER A 572 22.16 27.78 -75.46
CA SER A 572 22.79 28.59 -76.50
C SER A 572 22.31 28.11 -77.87
N ALA A 573 21.69 28.97 -78.70
CA ALA A 573 21.08 28.51 -79.97
C ALA A 573 22.05 28.53 -81.17
N GLY A 574 23.35 28.55 -80.92
CA GLY A 574 24.37 28.58 -81.98
C GLY A 574 24.92 29.98 -82.24
N ALA A 575 26.09 30.01 -82.87
CA ALA A 575 26.85 31.22 -83.13
C ALA A 575 26.14 32.14 -84.13
N SER A 576 26.45 33.44 -84.04
CA SER A 576 26.27 34.37 -85.15
C SER A 576 26.82 33.76 -86.45
N LYS A 577 26.34 34.24 -87.60
CA LYS A 577 27.04 33.95 -88.87
C LYS A 577 28.52 34.33 -88.71
N THR A 578 29.42 33.45 -89.17
CA THR A 578 30.86 33.69 -89.12
C THR A 578 31.19 34.94 -89.93
N PHE A 579 31.82 35.92 -89.28
CA PHE A 579 32.35 37.07 -89.98
C PHE A 579 33.84 36.84 -90.25
N SER A 580 34.22 36.76 -91.52
CA SER A 580 35.63 36.67 -91.94
C SER A 580 36.13 38.07 -92.25
N PHE A 581 37.25 38.43 -91.63
CA PHE A 581 37.96 39.69 -91.86
C PHE A 581 39.40 39.44 -92.28
#